data_AF-A0A914TJ71-F1
#
_entry.id   AF-A0A914TJ71-F1
#
_cell.length_a   1.000
_cell.length_b   1.000
_cell.length_c   1.000
_cell.angle_alpha   90.00
_cell.angle_beta   90.00
_cell.angle_gamma   90.00
#
_symmetry.space_group_name_H-M   'P 1'
#
loop_
_entity.id
_entity.type
_entity.pdbx_description
1 polymer ?
#
loop_
_entity_poly.entity_id
_entity_poly.type
_entity_poly.pdbx_seq_one_letter_code
_entity_poly.pdbx_strand_id
1 'polypeptide(L)'
;MCDSTLFEPVKLLQEVYHFEDRVVTKTRSECHKHWFHKKCHDVNYDVIYKDSVNVEAFWCRKKADVDLPAEKGAMFGGLFENGKVNEFTGEIGCPGTFQPYFLGRSITVCISYEYETDDAFSVPIEKFFSCQTPPKEQTCSGNFTQHLAAVENNCDVFFCLRRQTYTQFQHPIIQRPPFTLLQLAASNYSEHTIRATYKGVE
;
A
#
# COMPACT_ATOMS: atom_id res chain seq x y z
N MET A 1 14.13 3.67 -10.06
CA MET A 1 14.88 4.53 -9.12
C MET A 1 14.97 5.91 -9.75
N CYS A 2 14.67 7.00 -9.04
CA CYS A 2 14.69 8.35 -9.63
C CYS A 2 16.10 8.70 -10.12
N ASP A 3 16.23 9.20 -11.35
CA ASP A 3 17.49 9.80 -11.81
C ASP A 3 17.74 11.06 -10.99
N SER A 4 18.71 10.99 -10.08
CA SER A 4 19.01 12.04 -9.11
C SER A 4 19.60 13.31 -9.74
N THR A 5 19.98 13.27 -11.02
CA THR A 5 20.44 14.48 -11.73
C THR A 5 19.25 15.35 -12.14
N LEU A 6 18.13 14.74 -12.54
CA LEU A 6 16.96 15.41 -13.11
C LEU A 6 15.77 15.50 -12.14
N PHE A 7 15.65 14.53 -11.22
CA PHE A 7 14.52 14.37 -10.33
C PHE A 7 14.94 14.32 -8.87
N GLU A 8 13.99 14.62 -7.99
CA GLU A 8 14.10 14.44 -6.55
C GLU A 8 13.01 13.49 -6.04
N PRO A 9 13.31 12.63 -5.06
CA PRO A 9 12.31 11.74 -4.47
C PRO A 9 11.40 12.52 -3.50
N VAL A 10 10.10 12.36 -3.67
CA VAL A 10 9.08 12.91 -2.78
C VAL A 10 8.42 11.77 -2.03
N LYS A 11 8.53 11.79 -0.71
CA LYS A 11 7.92 10.78 0.15
C LYS A 11 6.40 10.89 0.09
N LEU A 12 5.76 9.80 -0.30
CA LEU A 12 4.31 9.72 -0.40
C LEU A 12 3.70 9.11 0.85
N LEU A 13 4.20 7.96 1.29
CA LEU A 13 3.70 7.29 2.49
C LEU A 13 4.83 6.53 3.21
N GLN A 14 4.66 6.37 4.52
CA GLN A 14 5.38 5.42 5.33
C GLN A 14 4.38 4.66 6.20
N GLU A 15 4.50 3.33 6.21
CA GLU A 15 3.64 2.47 6.98
C GLU A 15 4.41 1.30 7.59
N VAL A 16 3.96 0.84 8.74
CA VAL A 16 4.40 -0.44 9.32
C VAL A 16 3.33 -1.46 8.98
N TYR A 17 3.69 -2.45 8.18
CA TYR A 17 2.83 -3.57 7.87
C TYR A 17 3.11 -4.71 8.85
N HIS A 18 2.06 -5.17 9.52
CA HIS A 18 2.09 -6.34 10.37
C HIS A 18 1.55 -7.54 9.58
N PHE A 19 2.33 -8.61 9.52
CA PHE A 19 1.89 -9.87 8.94
C PHE A 19 1.02 -10.64 9.95
N GLU A 20 0.27 -11.63 9.46
CA GLU A 20 -0.46 -12.53 10.35
C GLU A 20 0.48 -13.24 11.32
N ASP A 21 0.04 -13.39 12.57
CA ASP A 21 0.80 -14.05 13.63
C ASP A 21 1.10 -15.50 13.20
N ARG A 22 2.38 -15.82 13.11
CA ARG A 22 2.83 -17.15 12.71
C ARG A 22 3.11 -17.99 13.95
N VAL A 23 2.29 -19.00 14.17
CA VAL A 23 2.40 -19.91 15.31
C VAL A 23 3.25 -21.12 14.93
N VAL A 24 4.32 -21.36 15.69
CA VAL A 24 5.18 -22.54 15.53
C VAL A 24 5.24 -23.29 16.84
N THR A 25 4.74 -24.53 16.85
CA THR A 25 4.88 -25.43 18.00
C THR A 25 6.32 -25.92 18.09
N LYS A 26 6.93 -25.72 19.26
CA LYS A 26 8.27 -26.20 19.59
C LYS A 26 8.20 -27.18 20.74
N THR A 27 9.20 -28.04 20.81
CA THR A 27 9.35 -29.03 21.88
C THR A 27 10.58 -28.69 22.71
N ARG A 28 10.46 -28.77 24.04
CA ARG A 28 11.61 -28.75 24.95
C ARG A 28 11.51 -29.90 25.94
N SER A 29 12.66 -30.44 26.33
CA SER A 29 12.70 -31.47 27.36
C SER A 29 12.74 -30.83 28.75
N GLU A 30 11.76 -31.15 29.58
CA GLU A 30 11.68 -30.73 30.98
C GLU A 30 11.97 -31.90 31.91
N CYS A 31 12.90 -31.68 32.83
CA CYS A 31 13.37 -32.70 33.74
C CYS A 31 13.08 -32.33 35.20
N HIS A 32 12.49 -33.27 35.93
CA HIS A 32 12.20 -33.12 37.35
C HIS A 32 13.04 -34.11 38.16
N LYS A 33 13.40 -33.70 39.37
CA LYS A 33 14.14 -34.54 40.31
C LYS A 33 13.12 -35.35 41.13
N HIS A 34 13.22 -36.67 41.05
CA HIS A 34 12.32 -37.57 41.77
C HIS A 34 13.15 -38.49 42.67
N TRP A 35 13.08 -38.24 43.98
CA TRP A 35 13.78 -38.90 45.09
C TRP A 35 15.30 -39.10 44.92
N PHE A 36 15.76 -39.89 43.95
CA PHE A 36 17.18 -40.11 43.63
C PHE A 36 17.51 -40.10 42.13
N HIS A 37 16.53 -39.90 41.24
CA HIS A 37 16.73 -39.93 39.78
C HIS A 37 16.18 -38.67 39.10
N LYS A 38 16.76 -38.34 37.94
CA LYS A 38 16.27 -37.26 37.06
C LYS A 38 15.34 -37.89 36.02
N LYS A 39 14.06 -37.54 36.04
CA LYS A 39 13.09 -37.96 35.01
C LYS A 39 12.83 -36.79 34.07
N CYS A 40 13.02 -37.00 32.78
CA CYS A 40 12.76 -36.02 31.74
C CYS A 40 11.53 -36.42 30.93
N HIS A 41 10.80 -35.43 30.44
CA HIS A 41 9.72 -35.61 29.49
C HIS A 41 9.66 -34.39 28.57
N ASP A 42 9.17 -34.60 27.35
CA ASP A 42 9.07 -33.53 26.38
C ASP A 42 7.75 -32.80 26.54
N VAL A 43 7.83 -31.47 26.55
CA VAL A 43 6.67 -30.58 26.57
C VAL A 43 6.64 -29.77 25.28
N ASN A 44 5.46 -29.66 24.70
CA ASN A 44 5.21 -28.81 23.55
C ASN A 44 4.72 -27.44 24.02
N TYR A 45 5.16 -26.39 23.35
CA TYR A 45 4.72 -25.03 23.58
C TYR A 45 4.70 -24.27 22.26
N ASP A 46 3.76 -23.35 22.13
CA ASP A 46 3.63 -22.52 20.94
C ASP A 46 4.49 -21.27 21.05
N VAL A 47 5.22 -20.98 19.97
CA VAL A 47 5.94 -19.73 19.79
C VAL A 47 5.20 -18.91 18.76
N ILE A 48 4.74 -17.73 19.15
CA ILE A 48 4.06 -16.78 18.29
C ILE A 48 5.09 -15.80 17.74
N TYR A 49 5.29 -15.80 16.42
CA TYR A 49 6.11 -14.83 15.72
C TYR A 49 5.24 -13.69 15.21
N LYS A 50 5.58 -12.47 15.61
CA LYS A 50 4.95 -11.23 15.15
C LYS A 50 5.87 -10.55 14.15
N ASP A 51 5.66 -10.86 12.89
CA ASP A 51 6.50 -10.35 11.80
C ASP A 51 5.94 -9.00 11.31
N SER A 52 6.83 -8.04 11.00
CA SER A 52 6.43 -6.72 10.48
C SER A 52 7.48 -6.12 9.56
N VAL A 53 7.06 -5.27 8.62
CA VAL A 53 7.96 -4.55 7.71
C VAL A 53 7.58 -3.08 7.60
N ASN A 54 8.59 -2.21 7.52
CA ASN A 54 8.39 -0.79 7.23
C ASN A 54 8.42 -0.59 5.72
N VAL A 55 7.32 -0.09 5.16
CA VAL A 55 7.20 0.25 3.75
C VAL A 55 7.22 1.76 3.61
N GLU A 56 8.11 2.27 2.77
CA GLU A 56 8.14 3.67 2.39
C GLU A 56 7.96 3.77 0.87
N ALA A 57 6.97 4.57 0.44
CA ALA A 57 6.73 4.81 -0.97
C ALA A 57 7.11 6.24 -1.34
N PHE A 58 7.71 6.38 -2.52
CA PHE A 58 8.17 7.65 -3.05
C PHE A 58 7.77 7.76 -4.53
N TRP A 59 7.59 9.00 -4.99
CA TRP A 59 7.50 9.32 -6.41
C TRP A 59 8.56 10.36 -6.79
N CYS A 60 8.88 10.45 -8.07
CA CYS A 60 9.94 11.33 -8.55
C CYS A 60 9.34 12.63 -9.09
N ARG A 61 9.78 13.78 -8.55
CA ARG A 61 9.40 15.10 -9.06
C ARG A 61 10.57 15.72 -9.82
N LYS A 62 10.31 16.38 -10.96
CA LYS A 62 11.33 17.15 -11.69
C LYS A 62 11.87 18.25 -10.78
N LYS A 63 13.19 18.42 -10.73
CA LYS A 63 13.79 19.55 -10.00
C LYS A 63 13.46 20.88 -10.67
N ALA A 64 13.35 21.95 -9.88
CA ALA A 64 12.92 23.26 -10.36
C ALA A 64 13.94 23.93 -11.30
N ASP A 65 15.22 23.60 -11.16
CA ASP A 65 16.36 24.14 -11.91
C ASP A 65 16.66 23.38 -13.21
N VAL A 66 15.92 22.31 -13.49
CA VAL A 66 16.13 21.47 -14.67
C VAL A 66 14.99 21.67 -15.66
N ASP A 67 15.33 22.01 -16.90
CA ASP A 67 14.40 21.91 -18.02
C ASP A 67 14.55 20.55 -18.70
N LEU A 68 13.40 19.89 -18.90
CA LEU A 68 13.32 18.57 -19.51
C LEU A 68 12.64 18.69 -20.88
N PRO A 69 13.24 18.10 -21.94
CA PRO A 69 12.52 17.85 -23.20
C PRO A 69 11.23 17.06 -22.97
N ALA A 70 10.25 17.21 -23.85
CA ALA A 70 8.96 16.49 -23.76
C ALA A 70 9.12 14.97 -23.73
N GLU A 71 10.18 14.44 -24.34
CA GLU A 71 10.52 13.01 -24.41
C GLU A 71 11.30 12.50 -23.18
N LYS A 72 11.44 13.33 -22.13
CA LYS A 72 12.09 12.96 -20.87
C LYS A 72 11.07 12.86 -19.75
N GLY A 73 11.03 11.68 -19.14
CA GLY A 73 10.09 11.36 -18.07
C GLY A 73 9.64 9.91 -18.20
N ALA A 74 8.50 9.60 -17.61
CA ALA A 74 7.80 8.36 -17.84
C ALA A 74 6.33 8.69 -18.15
N MET A 75 5.74 7.96 -19.09
CA MET A 75 4.32 8.08 -19.37
C MET A 75 3.53 7.37 -18.26
N PHE A 76 2.39 7.95 -17.89
CA PHE A 76 1.48 7.38 -16.90
C PHE A 76 0.25 6.84 -17.64
N GLY A 77 -0.03 5.54 -17.50
CA GLY A 77 -1.12 4.84 -18.19
C GLY A 77 -2.32 4.57 -17.30
N GLY A 78 -2.45 5.33 -16.21
CA GLY A 78 -3.44 5.09 -15.18
C GLY A 78 -2.95 4.28 -13.99
N LEU A 79 -3.88 3.99 -13.09
CA LEU A 79 -3.66 3.20 -11.89
C LEU A 79 -4.89 2.36 -11.57
N PHE A 80 -4.68 1.33 -10.76
CA PHE A 80 -5.75 0.50 -10.22
C PHE A 80 -5.36 -0.06 -8.86
N GLU A 81 -6.36 -0.37 -8.03
CA GLU A 81 -6.15 -1.13 -6.80
C GLU A 81 -6.07 -2.63 -7.11
N ASN A 82 -5.36 -3.41 -6.31
CA ASN A 82 -5.30 -4.86 -6.45
C ASN A 82 -6.70 -5.49 -6.61
N GLY A 83 -6.90 -6.19 -7.74
CA GLY A 83 -8.18 -6.85 -8.07
C GLY A 83 -9.24 -5.92 -8.69
N LYS A 84 -8.92 -4.64 -8.93
CA LYS A 84 -9.77 -3.70 -9.68
C LYS A 84 -9.25 -3.49 -11.11
N VAL A 85 -10.13 -3.01 -11.98
CA VAL A 85 -9.77 -2.60 -13.35
C VAL A 85 -9.08 -1.25 -13.33
N ASN A 86 -8.25 -0.99 -14.35
CA ASN A 86 -7.73 0.34 -14.62
C ASN A 86 -8.85 1.22 -15.16
N GLU A 87 -9.17 2.29 -14.44
CA GLU A 87 -10.30 3.16 -14.77
C GLU A 87 -10.13 3.93 -16.09
N PHE A 88 -8.90 4.06 -16.59
CA PHE A 88 -8.64 4.74 -17.86
C PHE A 88 -8.88 3.82 -19.05
N THR A 89 -8.63 2.52 -18.90
CA THR A 89 -8.72 1.55 -20.01
C THR A 89 -9.99 0.69 -19.93
N GLY A 90 -10.56 0.55 -18.74
CA GLY A 90 -11.62 -0.42 -18.46
C GLY A 90 -11.12 -1.88 -18.43
N GLU A 91 -9.81 -2.10 -18.58
CA GLU A 91 -9.21 -3.43 -18.64
C GLU A 91 -8.59 -3.84 -17.29
N ILE A 92 -8.39 -5.15 -17.12
CA ILE A 92 -7.62 -5.69 -16.00
C ILE A 92 -6.14 -5.50 -16.32
N GLY A 93 -5.46 -4.61 -15.60
CA GLY A 93 -4.02 -4.38 -15.75
C GLY A 93 -3.67 -3.09 -16.50
N CYS A 94 -2.45 -3.05 -17.03
CA CYS A 94 -1.91 -1.87 -17.71
C CYS A 94 -2.18 -1.90 -19.23
N PRO A 95 -2.46 -0.75 -19.86
CA PRO A 95 -2.66 -0.67 -21.30
C PRO A 95 -1.39 -0.95 -22.09
N GLY A 96 -1.54 -1.35 -23.35
CA GLY A 96 -0.43 -1.37 -24.31
C GLY A 96 0.79 -2.13 -23.78
N THR A 97 1.95 -1.46 -23.78
CA THR A 97 3.20 -2.00 -23.22
C THR A 97 3.57 -1.44 -21.85
N PHE A 98 2.67 -0.69 -21.20
CA PHE A 98 2.89 -0.16 -19.86
C PHE A 98 3.16 -1.27 -18.85
N GLN A 99 4.17 -1.05 -18.01
CA GLN A 99 4.55 -1.97 -16.96
C GLN A 99 3.89 -1.58 -15.63
N PRO A 100 3.44 -2.57 -14.82
CA PRO A 100 2.87 -2.31 -13.51
C PRO A 100 3.96 -2.08 -12.45
N TYR A 101 3.79 -1.04 -11.64
CA TYR A 101 4.64 -0.73 -10.50
C TYR A 101 3.80 -0.54 -9.24
N PHE A 102 4.17 -1.20 -8.15
CA PHE A 102 3.49 -1.02 -6.86
C PHE A 102 3.86 0.32 -6.23
N LEU A 103 2.84 1.06 -5.80
CA LEU A 103 2.97 2.29 -5.04
C LEU A 103 2.25 2.09 -3.70
N GLY A 104 3.03 1.97 -2.62
CA GLY A 104 2.46 1.52 -1.36
C GLY A 104 2.10 0.03 -1.42
N ARG A 105 0.93 -0.34 -0.90
CA ARG A 105 0.50 -1.74 -0.75
C ARG A 105 -0.50 -2.20 -1.81
N SER A 106 -1.44 -1.33 -2.12
CA SER A 106 -2.67 -1.66 -2.84
C SER A 106 -2.74 -1.03 -4.23
N ILE A 107 -1.97 0.04 -4.46
CA ILE A 107 -1.99 0.79 -5.72
C ILE A 107 -0.97 0.21 -6.69
N THR A 108 -1.44 -0.14 -7.89
CA THR A 108 -0.59 -0.43 -9.04
C THR A 108 -0.67 0.73 -10.02
N VAL A 109 0.50 1.28 -10.37
CA VAL A 109 0.66 2.38 -11.31
C VAL A 109 1.23 1.84 -12.62
N CYS A 110 0.63 2.22 -13.73
CA CYS A 110 1.08 1.84 -15.06
C CYS A 110 2.07 2.87 -15.60
N ILE A 111 3.31 2.44 -15.88
CA ILE A 111 4.38 3.32 -16.37
C ILE A 111 4.97 2.75 -17.66
N SER A 112 5.17 3.60 -18.66
CA SER A 112 5.87 3.25 -19.90
C SER A 112 6.94 4.28 -20.25
N TYR A 113 7.97 3.81 -20.94
CA TYR A 113 9.02 4.63 -21.56
C TYR A 113 9.02 4.51 -23.09
N GLU A 114 8.05 3.77 -23.68
CA GLU A 114 7.92 3.54 -25.11
C GLU A 114 7.00 4.59 -25.76
N TYR A 115 7.51 5.82 -25.88
CA TYR A 115 6.75 6.99 -26.34
C TYR A 115 6.08 6.81 -27.71
N GLU A 116 6.66 6.01 -28.61
CA GLU A 116 6.11 5.84 -29.96
C GLU A 116 4.86 4.97 -30.00
N THR A 117 4.77 3.96 -29.13
CA THR A 117 3.70 2.96 -29.16
C THR A 117 2.61 3.21 -28.13
N ASP A 118 2.95 3.88 -27.03
CA ASP A 118 2.09 3.99 -25.84
C ASP A 118 1.47 5.39 -25.64
N ASP A 119 1.79 6.38 -26.50
CA ASP A 119 1.29 7.77 -26.38
C ASP A 119 -0.25 7.83 -26.37
N ALA A 120 -0.92 6.95 -27.13
CA ALA A 120 -2.38 6.89 -27.22
C ALA A 120 -3.07 6.57 -25.88
N PHE A 121 -2.37 5.93 -24.95
CA PHE A 121 -2.87 5.60 -23.61
C PHE A 121 -2.27 6.49 -22.51
N SER A 122 -1.45 7.47 -22.89
CA SER A 122 -0.76 8.35 -21.95
C SER A 122 -1.73 9.34 -21.32
N VAL A 123 -1.70 9.40 -20.00
CA VAL A 123 -2.56 10.23 -19.17
C VAL A 123 -1.72 11.32 -18.50
N PRO A 124 -2.02 12.62 -18.74
CA PRO A 124 -1.28 13.70 -18.10
C PRO A 124 -1.52 13.76 -16.58
N ILE A 125 -0.45 13.51 -15.82
CA ILE A 125 -0.42 13.58 -14.35
C ILE A 125 0.50 14.71 -13.88
N GLU A 126 0.13 15.38 -12.78
CA GLU A 126 0.98 16.39 -12.13
C GLU A 126 1.77 15.79 -10.96
N LYS A 127 1.08 15.18 -9.99
CA LYS A 127 1.69 14.67 -8.76
C LYS A 127 0.80 13.67 -8.01
N PHE A 128 1.43 12.97 -7.08
CA PHE A 128 0.77 12.25 -5.99
C PHE A 128 0.93 13.00 -4.67
N PHE A 129 -0.05 12.86 -3.78
CA PHE A 129 0.03 13.33 -2.40
C PHE A 129 -0.83 12.44 -1.49
N SER A 130 -0.56 12.44 -0.19
CA SER A 130 -1.30 11.66 0.79
C SER A 130 -1.61 12.47 2.05
N CYS A 131 -2.30 11.86 3.00
CA CYS A 131 -2.48 12.42 4.35
C CYS A 131 -1.14 12.73 5.07
N GLN A 132 -0.03 12.12 4.66
CA GLN A 132 1.31 12.33 5.24
C GLN A 132 2.10 13.43 4.51
N THR A 133 1.66 13.85 3.32
CA THR A 133 2.30 14.94 2.57
C THR A 133 2.09 16.28 3.30
N PRO A 134 3.04 17.23 3.28
CA PRO A 134 2.83 18.54 3.90
C PRO A 134 1.56 19.23 3.36
N PRO A 135 0.72 19.89 4.20
CA PRO A 135 -0.55 20.46 3.76
C PRO A 135 -0.47 21.41 2.57
N LYS A 136 0.63 22.17 2.45
CA LYS A 136 0.86 23.10 1.32
C LYS A 136 1.01 22.38 -0.03
N GLU A 137 1.35 21.10 -0.01
CA GLU A 137 1.58 20.27 -1.20
C GLU A 137 0.41 19.31 -1.50
N GLN A 138 -0.61 19.26 -0.63
CA GLN A 138 -1.81 18.42 -0.77
C GLN A 138 -2.91 18.99 -1.71
N THR A 139 -2.55 19.87 -2.65
CA THR A 139 -3.51 20.50 -3.58
C THR A 139 -3.01 20.46 -5.01
N CYS A 140 -3.90 20.19 -5.98
CA CYS A 140 -3.54 20.22 -7.40
C CYS A 140 -3.45 21.66 -7.93
N SER A 141 -2.56 21.91 -8.88
CA SER A 141 -2.36 23.26 -9.41
C SER A 141 -3.24 23.54 -10.63
N GLY A 142 -3.71 24.79 -10.77
CA GLY A 142 -4.27 25.34 -12.01
C GLY A 142 -5.34 24.47 -12.69
N ASN A 143 -4.94 23.80 -13.78
CA ASN A 143 -5.80 22.98 -14.64
C ASN A 143 -5.84 21.50 -14.25
N PHE A 144 -5.34 21.13 -13.08
CA PHE A 144 -5.43 19.77 -12.55
C PHE A 144 -6.56 19.63 -11.53
N THR A 145 -7.04 18.41 -11.36
CA THR A 145 -8.12 18.01 -10.44
C THR A 145 -7.66 16.82 -9.62
N GLN A 146 -8.05 16.78 -8.34
CA GLN A 146 -7.66 15.71 -7.43
C GLN A 146 -8.58 14.49 -7.60
N HIS A 147 -7.99 13.31 -7.56
CA HIS A 147 -8.69 12.01 -7.62
C HIS A 147 -8.09 11.07 -6.59
N LEU A 148 -8.94 10.25 -5.97
CA LEU A 148 -8.52 9.29 -4.95
C LEU A 148 -7.94 8.06 -5.66
N ALA A 149 -6.69 7.69 -5.35
CA ALA A 149 -6.08 6.46 -5.84
C ALA A 149 -6.48 5.26 -4.97
N ALA A 150 -6.25 5.36 -3.66
CA ALA A 150 -6.65 4.35 -2.68
C ALA A 150 -6.62 4.94 -1.26
N VAL A 151 -7.09 4.15 -0.29
CA VAL A 151 -6.96 4.42 1.13
C VAL A 151 -6.03 3.37 1.74
N GLU A 152 -4.82 3.75 2.10
CA GLU A 152 -3.83 2.87 2.72
C GLU A 152 -3.78 3.11 4.23
N ASN A 153 -4.18 2.12 5.04
CA ASN A 153 -4.15 2.21 6.51
C ASN A 153 -4.76 3.50 7.08
N ASN A 154 -5.97 3.86 6.62
CA ASN A 154 -6.68 5.11 6.95
C ASN A 154 -5.98 6.40 6.49
N CYS A 155 -5.06 6.30 5.54
CA CYS A 155 -4.43 7.42 4.86
C CYS A 155 -4.90 7.46 3.40
N ASP A 156 -5.61 8.52 3.04
CA ASP A 156 -6.01 8.73 1.66
C ASP A 156 -4.80 9.10 0.80
N VAL A 157 -4.65 8.42 -0.34
CA VAL A 157 -3.64 8.71 -1.36
C VAL A 157 -4.35 9.29 -2.58
N PHE A 158 -3.98 10.50 -2.96
CA PHE A 158 -4.55 11.24 -4.08
C PHE A 158 -3.52 11.44 -5.20
N PHE A 159 -4.03 11.72 -6.38
CA PHE A 159 -3.24 12.12 -7.55
C PHE A 159 -3.94 13.23 -8.33
N CYS A 160 -3.15 14.00 -9.06
CA CYS A 160 -3.61 15.18 -9.80
C CYS A 160 -3.63 14.90 -11.31
N LEU A 161 -4.83 14.92 -11.90
CA LEU A 161 -5.04 14.73 -13.34
C LEU A 161 -5.44 16.03 -14.03
N ARG A 162 -5.01 16.20 -15.28
CA ARG A 162 -5.42 17.34 -16.08
C ARG A 162 -6.95 17.33 -16.27
N ARG A 163 -7.58 18.51 -16.21
CA ARG A 163 -9.02 18.65 -16.50
C ARG A 163 -9.34 18.06 -17.87
N GLN A 164 -10.55 17.50 -17.98
CA GLN A 164 -11.08 16.86 -19.19
C GLN A 164 -10.40 15.52 -19.57
N THR A 165 -9.42 15.02 -18.81
CA THR A 165 -8.88 13.67 -19.04
C THR A 165 -9.95 12.59 -18.98
N TYR A 166 -10.85 12.57 -17.97
CA TYR A 166 -11.95 11.60 -17.93
C TYR A 166 -12.99 11.77 -19.04
N THR A 167 -12.99 12.86 -19.81
CA THR A 167 -13.86 12.95 -21.00
C THR A 167 -13.29 12.15 -22.17
N GLN A 168 -11.99 11.85 -22.13
CA GLN A 168 -11.29 11.03 -23.13
C GLN A 168 -11.38 9.53 -22.79
N PHE A 169 -11.62 9.19 -21.52
CA PHE A 169 -11.68 7.81 -21.02
C PHE A 169 -13.06 7.47 -20.44
N GLN A 170 -13.28 6.22 -20.00
CA GLN A 170 -14.53 5.88 -19.32
C GLN A 170 -14.62 6.60 -17.97
N HIS A 171 -15.83 7.01 -17.59
CA HIS A 171 -16.06 7.63 -16.29
C HIS A 171 -15.88 6.57 -15.18
N PRO A 172 -15.26 6.94 -14.04
CA PRO A 172 -15.04 6.00 -12.95
C PRO A 172 -16.38 5.48 -12.42
N ILE A 173 -16.43 4.18 -12.12
CA ILE A 173 -17.61 3.56 -11.52
C ILE A 173 -17.70 4.04 -10.06
N ILE A 174 -18.77 4.79 -9.75
CA ILE A 174 -19.01 5.30 -8.40
C ILE A 174 -19.15 4.13 -7.42
N GLN A 175 -18.19 3.99 -6.51
CA GLN A 175 -18.28 3.07 -5.39
C GLN A 175 -19.28 3.65 -4.37
N ARG A 176 -20.33 2.88 -4.07
CA ARG A 176 -21.31 3.26 -3.05
C ARG A 176 -20.88 2.67 -1.69
N PRO A 177 -21.15 3.36 -0.57
CA PRO A 177 -20.88 2.82 0.77
C PRO A 177 -21.51 1.43 0.98
N PRO A 178 -20.96 0.58 1.86
CA PRO A 178 -19.86 0.88 2.80
C PRO A 178 -18.46 0.73 2.19
N PHE A 179 -17.56 1.66 2.51
CA PHE A 179 -16.16 1.66 2.05
C PHE A 179 -15.21 0.86 2.94
N THR A 180 -15.70 0.32 4.05
CA THR A 180 -14.94 -0.53 4.97
C THR A 180 -15.00 -1.98 4.51
N LEU A 181 -13.84 -2.63 4.40
CA LEU A 181 -13.76 -4.09 4.33
C LEU A 181 -14.56 -4.67 5.50
N LEU A 182 -15.55 -5.50 5.20
CA LEU A 182 -16.40 -6.22 6.17
C LEU A 182 -15.58 -6.92 7.28
N GLN A 183 -14.31 -7.24 7.02
CA GLN A 183 -13.38 -7.84 7.97
C GLN A 183 -13.05 -6.93 9.17
N LEU A 184 -13.01 -5.61 9.00
CA LEU A 184 -12.77 -4.65 10.11
C LEU A 184 -14.01 -4.46 10.99
N ALA A 185 -15.21 -4.68 10.46
CA ALA A 185 -16.44 -4.66 11.26
C ALA A 185 -16.54 -5.90 12.17
N ALA A 186 -15.93 -7.02 11.78
CA ALA A 186 -15.89 -8.25 12.56
C ALA A 186 -14.78 -8.29 13.63
N SER A 187 -13.70 -7.51 13.48
CA SER A 187 -12.55 -7.54 14.39
C SER A 187 -12.73 -6.76 15.70
N ASN A 188 -13.85 -6.05 15.88
CA ASN A 188 -14.17 -5.33 17.12
C ASN A 188 -14.77 -6.22 18.23
N TYR A 189 -14.70 -7.56 18.10
CA TYR A 189 -15.08 -8.48 19.15
C TYR A 189 -13.84 -8.96 19.91
N SER A 190 -13.41 -8.22 20.94
CA SER A 190 -12.44 -8.72 21.90
C SER A 190 -13.16 -9.48 23.01
N GLU A 191 -13.12 -10.81 22.97
CA GLU A 191 -13.62 -11.64 24.06
C GLU A 191 -12.58 -11.65 25.20
N HIS A 192 -12.73 -10.75 26.17
CA HIS A 192 -11.90 -10.74 27.37
C HIS A 192 -12.35 -11.85 28.33
N THR A 193 -11.73 -13.02 28.23
CA THR A 193 -11.93 -14.08 29.23
C THR A 193 -11.13 -13.76 30.50
N ILE A 194 -11.80 -13.25 31.53
CA ILE A 194 -11.20 -13.07 32.86
C ILE A 194 -11.17 -14.45 33.55
N ARG A 195 -9.98 -15.06 33.66
CA ARG A 195 -9.77 -16.25 34.51
C ARG A 195 -9.51 -15.80 35.94
N ALA A 196 -10.50 -15.94 36.82
CA ALA A 196 -10.32 -15.84 38.25
C ALA A 196 -9.71 -17.15 38.80
N THR A 197 -8.49 -17.09 39.33
CA THR A 197 -7.90 -18.20 40.07
C THR A 197 -8.20 -18.04 41.56
N TYR A 198 -9.08 -18.89 42.09
CA TYR A 198 -9.28 -19.01 43.52
C TYR A 198 -8.09 -19.78 44.13
N LYS A 199 -7.31 -19.11 44.98
CA LYS A 199 -6.39 -19.80 45.89
C LYS A 199 -7.22 -20.32 47.07
N GLY A 200 -7.41 -21.63 47.12
CA GLY A 200 -7.85 -22.30 48.34
C GLY A 200 -6.83 -22.07 49.44
N VAL A 201 -7.31 -21.64 50.60
CA VAL A 201 -6.53 -21.55 51.83
C VAL A 201 -6.52 -22.97 52.43
N GLU A 202 -5.35 -23.58 52.50
CA GLU A 202 -5.06 -24.67 53.44
C GLU A 202 -4.47 -24.08 54.73
#